data_AF-W4UYL7-F1
#
_entry.id   AF-W4UYL7-F1
#
_cell.length_a   1.000
_cell.length_b   1.000
_cell.length_c   1.000
_cell.angle_alpha   90.00
_cell.angle_beta   90.00
_cell.angle_gamma   90.00
#
_symmetry.space_group_name_H-M   'P 1'
#
loop_
_entity.id
_entity.type
_entity.pdbx_description
1 polymer ?
#
loop_
_entity_poly.entity_id
_entity_poly.type
_entity_poly.pdbx_seq_one_letter_code
_entity_poly.pdbx_strand_id
1 'polypeptide(L)' 'MEEQYYQQGQYKHTFYPLIGVLEKAKASGGWGFTERFLDEFIGEDEYIMRISLGSMHCFRWVNNDF' A
#
# COMPACT_ATOMS: atom_id res chain seq x y z
N MET A 1 14.35 9.28 -20.99
CA MET A 1 14.62 8.22 -20.01
C MET A 1 13.82 8.54 -18.76
N GLU A 2 12.66 7.89 -18.61
CA GLU A 2 11.81 8.02 -17.42
C GLU A 2 12.29 7.13 -16.26
N GLU A 3 13.22 6.20 -16.51
CA GLU A 3 13.76 5.22 -15.55
C GLU A 3 14.41 5.85 -14.30
N GLN A 4 15.00 7.03 -14.41
CA GLN A 4 15.58 7.77 -13.28
C GLN A 4 14.53 8.28 -12.28
N TYR A 5 13.25 8.34 -12.68
CA TYR A 5 12.11 8.63 -11.82
C TYR A 5 11.40 7.35 -11.33
N TYR A 6 12.06 6.18 -11.36
CA TYR A 6 11.51 4.95 -10.77
C TYR A 6 12.28 4.48 -9.53
N GLN A 7 12.95 5.38 -8.80
CA GLN A 7 13.55 5.02 -7.51
C GLN A 7 12.45 4.80 -6.46
N GLN A 8 12.05 3.53 -6.29
CA GLN A 8 11.10 3.07 -5.30
C GLN A 8 11.51 3.59 -3.90
N GLY A 9 10.63 4.37 -3.26
CA GLY A 9 10.80 4.85 -1.89
C GLY A 9 11.34 6.28 -1.71
N GLN A 10 11.75 6.97 -2.79
CA GLN A 10 12.15 8.38 -2.74
C GLN A 10 10.96 9.36 -2.86
N TYR A 11 9.75 8.86 -3.15
CA TYR A 11 8.57 9.71 -3.30
C TYR A 11 7.91 10.01 -1.95
N LYS A 12 7.61 11.31 -1.74
CA LYS A 12 6.83 11.82 -0.60
C LYS A 12 5.49 11.06 -0.41
N HIS A 13 4.95 10.55 -1.52
CA HIS A 13 3.79 9.65 -1.58
C HIS A 13 4.19 8.44 -2.43
N THR A 14 4.78 7.43 -1.80
CA THR A 14 5.06 6.16 -2.50
C THR A 14 3.88 5.24 -2.26
N PHE A 15 3.25 4.80 -3.35
CA PHE A 15 2.25 3.75 -3.37
C PHE A 15 2.96 2.42 -3.60
N TYR A 16 2.74 1.48 -2.70
CA TYR A 16 3.19 0.10 -2.84
C TYR A 16 1.97 -0.76 -3.11
N PRO A 17 1.95 -1.55 -4.19
CA PRO A 17 0.89 -2.52 -4.40
C PRO A 17 0.75 -3.39 -3.15
N LEU A 18 -0.45 -3.45 -2.58
CA LEU A 18 -0.74 -4.20 -1.36
C LEU A 18 -0.44 -5.69 -1.60
N ILE A 19 -0.78 -6.21 -2.77
CA ILE A 19 -0.51 -7.59 -3.19
C ILE A 19 0.94 -8.02 -2.96
N GLY A 20 1.94 -7.21 -3.35
CA GLY A 20 3.35 -7.57 -3.19
C GLY A 20 3.82 -7.62 -1.72
N VAL A 21 3.10 -6.94 -0.82
CA VAL A 21 3.32 -7.04 0.64
C VAL A 21 2.65 -8.30 1.18
N LEU A 22 1.43 -8.60 0.75
CA LEU A 22 0.67 -9.77 1.19
C LEU A 22 1.30 -11.08 0.71
N GLU A 23 1.82 -11.14 -0.52
CA GLU A 23 2.57 -12.30 -1.03
C GLU A 23 3.81 -12.58 -0.17
N LYS A 24 4.57 -11.54 0.19
CA LYS A 24 5.74 -11.68 1.09
C LYS A 24 5.34 -12.10 2.49
N ALA A 25 4.25 -11.56 3.02
CA ALA A 25 3.73 -11.94 4.32
C ALA A 25 3.29 -13.42 4.32
N LYS A 26 2.54 -13.86 3.32
CA LYS A 26 2.09 -15.25 3.16
C LYS A 26 3.28 -16.21 3.05
N ALA A 27 4.30 -15.86 2.26
CA ALA A 27 5.54 -16.64 2.15
C ALA A 27 6.35 -16.70 3.46
N SER A 28 6.18 -15.73 4.35
CA SER A 28 6.95 -15.59 5.60
C SER A 28 6.16 -15.97 6.86
N GLY A 29 5.07 -16.74 6.73
CA GLY A 29 4.27 -17.22 7.87
C GLY A 29 3.24 -16.22 8.41
N GLY A 30 2.83 -15.25 7.60
CA GLY A 30 1.62 -14.44 7.82
C GLY A 30 1.83 -13.05 8.39
N TRP A 31 3.00 -12.69 8.94
CA TRP A 31 3.33 -11.34 9.47
C TRP A 31 2.24 -10.67 10.34
N GLY A 32 1.37 -11.45 10.99
CA GLY A 32 0.25 -10.94 11.78
C GLY A 32 -1.03 -10.59 10.99
N PHE A 33 -1.03 -10.75 9.66
CA PHE A 33 -2.26 -10.75 8.87
C PHE A 33 -3.02 -12.06 9.08
N THR A 34 -4.34 -11.97 9.19
CA THR A 34 -5.20 -13.15 9.23
C THR A 34 -5.25 -13.79 7.84
N GLU A 35 -5.43 -15.11 7.77
CA GLU A 35 -5.57 -15.81 6.47
C GLU A 35 -6.72 -15.23 5.65
N ARG A 36 -7.84 -14.91 6.30
CA ARG A 36 -8.98 -14.25 5.65
C ARG A 36 -8.59 -12.92 5.01
N PHE A 37 -7.81 -12.09 5.70
CA PHE A 37 -7.34 -10.82 5.14
C PHE A 37 -6.37 -11.04 3.98
N LEU A 38 -5.44 -12.00 4.10
CA LEU A 38 -4.56 -12.32 2.99
C LEU A 38 -5.36 -12.76 1.76
N ASP A 39 -6.34 -13.64 1.91
CA ASP A 39 -7.10 -14.17 0.77
C ASP A 39 -8.10 -13.15 0.18
N GLU A 40 -8.68 -12.25 0.98
CA GLU A 40 -9.55 -11.18 0.48
C GLU A 40 -8.80 -10.15 -0.37
N PHE A 41 -7.55 -9.82 -0.02
CA PHE A 41 -6.84 -8.68 -0.62
C PHE A 41 -5.71 -9.06 -1.59
N ILE A 42 -5.29 -10.33 -1.69
CA ILE A 42 -4.20 -10.75 -2.59
C ILE A 42 -4.57 -10.70 -4.08
N GLY A 43 -5.83 -10.41 -4.43
CA GLY A 43 -6.29 -10.27 -5.81
C GLY A 43 -6.77 -8.86 -6.19
N GLU A 44 -6.79 -7.94 -5.24
CA GLU A 44 -7.34 -6.59 -5.42
C GLU A 44 -6.26 -5.60 -5.88
N ASP A 45 -6.66 -4.60 -6.68
CA ASP A 45 -5.79 -3.51 -7.13
C ASP A 45 -5.69 -2.40 -6.05
N GLU A 46 -5.28 -2.81 -4.85
CA GLU A 46 -5.11 -1.94 -3.69
C GLU A 46 -3.65 -1.56 -3.45
N TYR A 47 -3.45 -0.39 -2.83
CA TYR A 47 -2.13 0.19 -2.59
C TYR A 47 -1.97 0.69 -1.15
N ILE A 48 -0.82 0.38 -0.54
CA ILE A 48 -0.38 1.02 0.71
C ILE A 48 0.38 2.29 0.34
N MET A 49 -0.12 3.44 0.80
CA MET A 49 0.59 4.70 0.67
C MET A 49 1.39 5.00 1.94
N ARG A 50 2.70 5.26 1.79
CA ARG A 50 3.49 5.86 2.86
C ARG A 50 3.25 7.37 2.87
N ILE A 51 2.80 7.92 4.00
CA ILE A 51 2.63 9.36 4.20
C ILE A 51 3.43 9.89 5.39
N SER A 52 3.86 11.14 5.32
CA SER A 52 4.29 11.89 6.49
C SER A 52 3.06 12.48 7.18
N LEU A 53 2.89 12.22 8.49
CA LEU A 53 1.75 12.74 9.27
C LEU A 53 1.66 14.28 9.20
N GLY A 54 2.80 14.97 9.13
CA GLY A 54 2.83 16.42 8.96
C GLY A 54 2.22 16.91 7.64
N SER A 55 2.05 16.02 6.66
CA SER A 55 1.40 16.29 5.36
C SER A 55 -0.05 15.80 5.29
N MET A 56 -0.64 15.31 6.39
CA MET A 56 -2.05 14.85 6.40
C MET A 56 -3.04 15.93 5.95
N HIS A 57 -2.73 17.21 6.22
CA HIS A 57 -3.55 18.34 5.81
C HIS A 57 -3.66 18.51 4.29
N CYS A 58 -2.79 17.87 3.50
CA CYS A 58 -2.87 17.88 2.03
C CYS A 58 -3.85 16.83 1.48
N PHE A 59 -4.34 15.90 2.31
CA PHE A 59 -5.25 14.85 1.88
C PHE A 59 -6.70 15.24 2.13
N ARG A 60 -7.54 15.04 1.11
CA ARG A 60 -8.99 15.14 1.23
C ARG A 60 -9.54 13.73 1.42
N TRP A 61 -10.15 13.49 2.58
CA TRP A 61 -10.89 12.26 2.84
C TRP A 61 -12.26 12.37 2.20
N VAL A 62 -12.63 11.36 1.41
CA VAL A 62 -14.00 11.22 0.90
C VAL A 62 -14.69 10.25 1.85
N ASN A 63 -15.73 10.72 2.55
CA ASN A 63 -16.60 9.80 3.28
C ASN A 63 -17.45 9.06 2.25
N ASN A 64 -17.49 7.73 2.35
CA ASN A 64 -18.40 6.89 1.57
C ASN A 64 -19.82 6.96 2.15
N ASP A 65 -20.36 8.18 2.29
CA ASP A 65 -21.76 8.41 2.61
C ASP A 65 -22.57 8.32 1.31
N PHE A 66 -22.74 7.09 0.80
CA PHE A 66 -23.71 6.75 -0.24
C PHE A 66 -24.90 6.02 0.37
#